data_AF-A0A212LZI1-F1
#
_entry.id   AF-A0A212LZI1-F1
#
_cell.length_a   1.000
_cell.length_b   1.000
_cell.length_c   1.000
_cell.angle_alpha   90.00
_cell.angle_beta   90.00
_cell.angle_gamma   90.00
#
_symmetry.space_group_name_H-M   'P 1'
#
loop_
_entity.id
_entity.type
_entity.pdbx_description
1 polymer ?
#
loop_
_entity_poly.entity_id
_entity_poly.type
_entity_poly.pdbx_seq_one_letter_code
_entity_poly.pdbx_strand_id
1 'polypeptide(L)'
;MKKQLITGLLLVCLLSVTAIPASQAFSLGDVLKVGGIGILIDKFSSPLNDFINKLTFKHNAGTEFATKVVPIISIGNHGYIGAAQITGSQELVDRTKAVMQVEGNFNGNQFRVKALIPGDSTNPTKFSRVQGVGVSAIIDIKI
;
A
#
# COMPACT_ATOMS: atom_id res chain seq x y z
N MET A 1 -63.53 7.48 6.12
CA MET A 1 -62.63 6.74 5.19
C MET A 1 -61.24 7.37 5.02
N LYS A 2 -61.10 8.71 4.97
CA LYS A 2 -59.80 9.40 4.79
C LYS A 2 -58.74 9.18 5.90
N LYS A 3 -59.15 9.14 7.18
CA LYS A 3 -58.21 8.98 8.31
C LYS A 3 -57.59 7.57 8.37
N GLN A 4 -58.37 6.55 8.03
CA GLN A 4 -57.95 5.14 8.01
C GLN A 4 -56.92 4.87 6.89
N LEU A 5 -57.04 5.57 5.76
CA LEU A 5 -56.06 5.55 4.67
C LEU A 5 -54.72 6.19 5.06
N ILE A 6 -54.76 7.30 5.80
CA ILE A 6 -53.54 7.99 6.27
C ILE A 6 -52.82 7.14 7.32
N THR A 7 -53.55 6.53 8.25
CA THR A 7 -52.98 5.62 9.25
C THR A 7 -52.39 4.36 8.60
N GLY A 8 -53.04 3.80 7.58
CA GLY A 8 -52.50 2.67 6.81
C GLY A 8 -51.21 3.01 6.07
N LEU A 9 -51.15 4.19 5.42
CA LEU A 9 -49.97 4.63 4.69
C LEU A 9 -48.78 4.93 5.63
N LEU A 10 -49.04 5.49 6.81
CA LEU A 10 -47.98 5.72 7.82
C LEU A 10 -47.41 4.40 8.36
N LEU A 11 -48.25 3.39 8.61
CA LEU A 11 -47.80 2.07 9.06
C LEU A 11 -46.92 1.37 8.01
N VAL A 12 -47.25 1.50 6.73
CA VAL A 12 -46.48 0.93 5.62
C VAL A 12 -45.11 1.63 5.46
N CYS A 13 -45.03 2.94 5.72
CA CYS A 13 -43.76 3.67 5.75
C CYS A 13 -42.87 3.32 6.95
N LEU A 14 -43.46 3.02 8.13
CA LEU A 14 -42.69 2.60 9.31
C LEU A 14 -42.21 1.14 9.22
N LEU A 15 -42.93 0.27 8.50
CA LEU A 15 -42.57 -1.13 8.30
C LEU A 15 -41.59 -1.38 7.14
N SER A 16 -41.28 -0.36 6.33
CA SER A 16 -40.31 -0.46 5.24
C SER A 16 -38.86 -0.14 5.64
N VAL A 17 -38.60 0.11 6.93
CA VAL A 17 -37.24 0.31 7.50
C VAL A 17 -36.74 -0.96 8.19
N THR A 18 -36.91 -2.13 7.58
CA THR A 18 -36.30 -3.39 8.04
C THR A 18 -35.55 -4.08 6.93
N ALA A 19 -34.62 -3.35 6.32
CA ALA A 19 -33.47 -3.92 5.61
C ALA A 19 -32.37 -2.87 5.58
N ILE A 20 -31.91 -2.45 6.77
CA ILE A 20 -30.56 -1.90 6.86
C ILE A 20 -29.66 -3.10 6.54
N PRO A 21 -28.93 -3.14 5.41
CA PRO A 21 -27.89 -4.13 5.28
C PRO A 21 -27.02 -3.92 6.51
N ALA A 22 -26.87 -4.96 7.35
CA ALA A 22 -25.97 -4.92 8.47
C ALA A 22 -24.69 -4.26 7.95
N SER A 23 -24.38 -3.07 8.48
CA SER A 23 -23.09 -2.44 8.28
C SER A 23 -22.13 -3.58 8.57
N GLN A 24 -21.50 -4.12 7.52
CA GLN A 24 -20.40 -5.03 7.67
C GLN A 24 -19.38 -4.16 8.36
N ALA A 25 -19.35 -4.23 9.70
CA ALA A 25 -18.24 -3.81 10.50
C ALA A 25 -17.13 -4.77 10.11
N PHE A 26 -16.61 -4.56 8.90
CA PHE A 26 -15.35 -5.10 8.48
C PHE A 26 -14.42 -4.58 9.55
N SER A 27 -13.92 -5.51 10.38
CA SER A 27 -13.04 -5.17 11.47
C SER A 27 -11.84 -4.46 10.85
N LEU A 28 -11.90 -3.12 10.84
CA LEU A 28 -10.82 -2.24 10.41
C LEU A 28 -9.56 -2.59 11.21
N GLY A 29 -9.69 -3.23 12.38
CA GLY A 29 -8.55 -3.72 13.16
C GLY A 29 -7.79 -4.91 12.55
N ASP A 30 -8.45 -5.81 11.81
CA ASP A 30 -7.83 -7.06 11.34
C ASP A 30 -7.39 -7.01 9.88
N VAL A 31 -8.15 -6.32 9.02
CA VAL A 31 -7.73 -6.09 7.63
C VAL A 31 -6.56 -5.13 7.55
N LEU A 32 -6.49 -4.14 8.44
CA LEU A 32 -5.43 -3.14 8.48
C LEU A 32 -4.08 -3.74 8.90
N LYS A 33 -4.05 -4.86 9.62
CA LYS A 33 -2.83 -5.42 10.21
C LYS A 33 -1.96 -6.27 9.28
N VAL A 34 -2.51 -6.87 8.22
CA VAL A 34 -1.71 -7.72 7.30
C VAL A 34 -2.03 -7.49 5.81
N GLY A 35 -3.25 -7.05 5.47
CA GLY A 35 -3.65 -6.79 4.07
C GLY A 35 -3.86 -5.32 3.69
N GLY A 36 -4.09 -4.45 4.67
CA GLY A 36 -4.52 -3.06 4.44
C GLY A 36 -3.46 -2.21 3.74
N ILE A 37 -2.20 -2.32 4.18
CA ILE A 37 -1.09 -1.61 3.54
C ILE A 37 -0.93 -2.05 2.08
N GLY A 38 -1.05 -3.35 1.78
CA GLY A 38 -0.97 -3.86 0.41
C GLY A 38 -2.06 -3.28 -0.48
N ILE A 39 -3.31 -3.28 0.00
CA ILE A 39 -4.45 -2.69 -0.70
C ILE A 39 -4.26 -1.18 -0.95
N LEU A 40 -3.73 -0.45 0.04
CA LEU A 40 -3.42 0.97 -0.11
C LEU A 40 -2.35 1.18 -1.19
N ILE A 41 -1.28 0.38 -1.19
CA ILE A 41 -0.21 0.48 -2.18
C ILE A 41 -0.75 0.18 -3.57
N ASP A 42 -1.50 -0.92 -3.74
CA ASP A 42 -2.07 -1.26 -5.04
C ASP A 42 -2.96 -0.15 -5.59
N LYS A 43 -3.77 0.47 -4.72
CA LYS A 43 -4.67 1.58 -5.09
C LYS A 43 -3.94 2.89 -5.40
N PHE A 44 -2.86 3.20 -4.68
CA PHE A 44 -2.20 4.50 -4.72
C PHE A 44 -0.81 4.47 -5.38
N SER A 45 -0.33 3.32 -5.86
CA SER A 45 1.00 3.17 -6.45
C SER A 45 1.28 4.16 -7.59
N SER A 46 0.40 4.24 -8.59
CA SER A 46 0.58 5.18 -9.71
C SER A 46 0.48 6.66 -9.27
N PRO A 47 -0.56 7.09 -8.52
CA PRO A 47 -0.61 8.46 -7.99
C PRO A 47 0.62 8.84 -7.14
N LEU A 48 1.12 7.92 -6.31
CA LEU A 48 2.32 8.13 -5.50
C LEU A 48 3.56 8.26 -6.39
N ASN A 49 3.70 7.41 -7.41
CA ASN A 49 4.81 7.47 -8.37
C ASN A 49 4.84 8.82 -9.09
N ASP A 50 3.70 9.26 -9.62
CA ASP A 50 3.57 10.54 -10.32
C ASP A 50 3.85 11.73 -9.40
N PHE A 51 3.36 11.67 -8.15
CA PHE A 51 3.64 12.68 -7.15
C PHE A 51 5.13 12.78 -6.85
N ILE A 52 5.81 11.64 -6.62
CA ILE A 52 7.25 11.61 -6.33
C ILE A 52 8.04 12.14 -7.53
N ASN A 53 7.71 11.74 -8.76
CA ASN A 53 8.36 12.26 -9.95
C ASN A 53 8.19 13.79 -10.05
N LYS A 54 6.97 14.30 -9.88
CA LYS A 54 6.73 15.75 -9.85
C LYS A 54 7.53 16.45 -8.75
N LEU A 55 7.59 15.87 -7.56
CA LEU A 55 8.34 16.40 -6.43
C LEU A 55 9.84 16.49 -6.77
N THR A 56 10.45 15.43 -7.28
CA THR A 56 11.89 15.40 -7.59
C THR A 56 12.24 16.30 -8.77
N PHE A 57 11.41 16.35 -9.82
CA PHE A 57 11.58 17.28 -10.94
C PHE A 57 11.57 18.75 -10.49
N LYS A 58 10.68 19.13 -9.57
CA LYS A 58 10.64 20.49 -9.00
C LYS A 58 11.93 20.89 -8.27
N HIS A 59 12.73 19.91 -7.84
CA HIS A 59 14.01 20.12 -7.18
C HIS A 59 15.21 19.85 -8.10
N ASN A 60 15.00 19.76 -9.43
CA ASN A 60 16.04 19.43 -10.41
C ASN A 60 16.77 18.09 -10.13
N ALA A 61 16.10 17.17 -9.45
CA ALA A 61 16.59 15.84 -9.08
C ALA A 61 15.75 14.73 -9.73
N GLY A 62 15.04 15.06 -10.81
CA GLY A 62 14.26 14.11 -11.59
C GLY A 62 15.13 13.08 -12.30
N THR A 63 14.51 12.01 -12.80
CA THR A 63 15.18 10.94 -13.54
C THR A 63 14.46 10.69 -14.86
N GLU A 64 15.22 10.35 -15.90
CA GLU A 64 14.69 9.88 -17.18
C GLU A 64 14.46 8.36 -17.20
N PHE A 65 14.94 7.65 -16.17
CA PHE A 65 14.70 6.22 -16.01
C PHE A 65 13.26 5.93 -15.60
N ALA A 66 12.80 4.72 -15.89
CA ALA A 66 11.48 4.25 -15.47
C ALA A 66 11.38 4.24 -13.94
N THR A 67 10.19 4.46 -13.42
CA THR A 67 9.89 4.46 -11.99
C THR A 67 8.59 3.73 -11.70
N LYS A 68 8.52 3.07 -10.54
CA LYS A 68 7.30 2.40 -10.05
C LYS A 68 7.29 2.39 -8.53
N VAL A 69 6.11 2.41 -7.92
CA VAL A 69 5.95 2.17 -6.47
C VAL A 69 5.61 0.71 -6.23
N VAL A 70 6.34 0.07 -5.31
CA VAL A 70 6.17 -1.33 -4.91
C VAL A 70 6.16 -1.46 -3.38
N PRO A 71 5.56 -2.53 -2.82
CA PRO A 71 5.57 -2.75 -1.38
C PRO A 71 6.98 -3.04 -0.83
N ILE A 72 7.22 -2.61 0.40
CA ILE A 72 8.36 -3.04 1.22
C ILE A 72 7.94 -4.22 2.09
N ILE A 73 8.67 -5.33 2.00
CA ILE A 73 8.50 -6.53 2.82
C ILE A 73 9.64 -6.65 3.84
N SER A 74 9.32 -7.04 5.07
CA SER A 74 10.34 -7.34 6.09
C SER A 74 10.75 -8.81 6.05
N ILE A 75 12.00 -9.10 6.35
CA ILE A 75 12.40 -10.47 6.72
C ILE A 75 11.85 -10.78 8.12
N GLY A 76 11.27 -11.97 8.31
CA GLY A 76 10.79 -12.48 9.61
C GLY A 76 9.35 -12.09 9.98
N ASN A 77 8.87 -10.92 9.57
CA ASN A 77 7.48 -10.50 9.74
C ASN A 77 6.77 -10.56 8.39
N HIS A 78 5.76 -11.43 8.26
CA HIS A 78 5.03 -11.73 7.02
C HIS A 78 4.09 -10.60 6.53
N GLY A 79 4.43 -9.33 6.77
CA GLY A 79 3.59 -8.17 6.48
C GLY A 79 4.30 -7.11 5.64
N TYR A 80 3.51 -6.34 4.90
CA TYR A 80 3.98 -5.11 4.26
C TYR A 80 4.20 -4.04 5.33
N ILE A 81 5.40 -3.45 5.34
CA ILE A 81 5.79 -2.45 6.34
C ILE A 81 5.80 -1.01 5.78
N GLY A 82 5.54 -0.87 4.48
CA GLY A 82 5.54 0.41 3.76
C GLY A 82 5.63 0.18 2.26
N ALA A 83 6.02 1.23 1.53
CA ALA A 83 6.29 1.15 0.09
C ALA A 83 7.57 1.89 -0.29
N ALA A 84 8.09 1.58 -1.47
CA ALA A 84 9.25 2.23 -2.04
C ALA A 84 8.97 2.58 -3.49
N GLN A 85 9.44 3.76 -3.93
CA GLN A 85 9.64 4.00 -5.35
C GLN A 85 10.98 3.37 -5.76
N ILE A 86 10.94 2.60 -6.84
CA ILE A 86 12.12 2.04 -7.50
C ILE A 86 12.39 2.75 -8.81
N THR A 87 13.64 2.72 -9.28
CA THR A 87 14.05 3.29 -10.56
C THR A 87 15.06 2.41 -11.30
N GLY A 88 15.00 2.39 -12.63
CA GLY A 88 15.88 1.60 -13.50
C GLY A 88 15.40 1.59 -14.96
N SER A 89 15.92 0.66 -15.78
CA SER A 89 15.34 0.45 -17.11
C SER A 89 13.92 -0.10 -17.01
N GLN A 90 13.08 0.16 -18.02
CA GLN A 90 11.67 -0.22 -18.02
C GLN A 90 11.47 -1.72 -17.75
N GLU A 91 12.20 -2.58 -18.46
CA GLU A 91 12.14 -4.04 -18.30
C GLU A 91 12.41 -4.49 -16.86
N LEU A 92 13.43 -3.89 -16.22
CA LEU A 92 13.84 -4.25 -14.87
C LEU A 92 12.85 -3.72 -13.82
N VAL A 93 12.34 -2.51 -14.02
CA VAL A 93 11.31 -1.91 -13.17
C VAL A 93 10.02 -2.73 -13.24
N ASP A 94 9.61 -3.18 -14.42
CA ASP A 94 8.42 -4.02 -14.59
C ASP A 94 8.58 -5.39 -13.92
N ARG A 95 9.77 -5.99 -14.02
CA ARG A 95 10.10 -7.25 -13.35
C ARG A 95 10.09 -7.16 -11.82
N THR A 96 10.40 -6.00 -11.25
CA THR A 96 10.49 -5.82 -9.80
C THR A 96 9.09 -5.77 -9.18
N LYS A 97 8.82 -6.61 -8.16
CA LYS A 97 7.51 -6.70 -7.51
C LYS A 97 7.49 -6.18 -6.08
N ALA A 98 8.63 -6.15 -5.41
CA ALA A 98 8.75 -5.68 -4.03
C ALA A 98 10.17 -5.21 -3.74
N VAL A 99 10.32 -4.50 -2.62
CA VAL A 99 11.59 -4.20 -2.01
C VAL A 99 11.68 -4.96 -0.68
N MET A 100 12.69 -5.82 -0.54
CA MET A 100 12.98 -6.48 0.74
C MET A 100 13.80 -5.55 1.62
N GLN A 101 13.33 -5.34 2.86
CA GLN A 101 14.07 -4.63 3.89
C GLN A 101 14.74 -5.62 4.85
N VAL A 102 16.05 -5.47 5.00
CA VAL A 102 16.84 -6.18 5.99
C VAL A 102 17.37 -5.17 6.99
N GLU A 103 17.09 -5.38 8.26
CA GLU A 103 17.55 -4.50 9.33
C GLU A 103 18.64 -5.14 10.16
N GLY A 104 19.60 -4.32 10.60
CA GLY A 104 20.65 -4.73 11.51
C GLY A 104 21.21 -3.54 12.28
N ASN A 105 21.78 -3.81 13.44
CA ASN A 105 22.48 -2.80 14.24
C ASN A 105 23.99 -2.90 14.02
N PHE A 106 24.64 -1.75 13.89
CA PHE A 106 26.09 -1.64 13.74
C PHE A 106 26.67 -0.74 14.85
N ASN A 107 27.90 -1.03 15.27
CA ASN A 107 28.64 -0.33 16.32
C ASN A 107 27.85 -0.19 17.65
N GLY A 108 27.50 -1.31 18.28
CA GLY A 108 26.83 -1.28 19.60
C GLY A 108 25.47 -0.57 19.60
N ASN A 109 24.68 -0.71 18.52
CA ASN A 109 23.39 -0.06 18.28
C ASN A 109 23.45 1.45 18.01
N GLN A 110 24.63 2.04 17.80
CA GLN A 110 24.73 3.43 17.39
C GLN A 110 24.06 3.68 16.02
N PHE A 111 24.18 2.71 15.11
CA PHE A 111 23.61 2.82 13.76
C PHE A 111 22.61 1.70 13.52
N ARG A 112 21.35 2.06 13.26
CA ARG A 112 20.34 1.14 12.72
C ARG A 112 20.40 1.20 11.20
N VAL A 113 20.85 0.12 10.59
CA VAL A 113 20.98 0.00 9.14
C VAL A 113 19.73 -0.66 8.59
N LYS A 114 19.16 -0.07 7.53
CA LYS A 114 18.07 -0.65 6.75
C LYS A 114 18.55 -0.83 5.31
N ALA A 115 18.86 -2.06 4.93
CA ALA A 115 19.19 -2.40 3.55
C ALA A 115 17.89 -2.64 2.77
N LEU A 116 17.72 -1.92 1.65
CA LEU A 116 16.58 -2.05 0.77
C LEU A 116 17.00 -2.72 -0.53
N ILE A 117 16.36 -3.83 -0.86
CA ILE A 117 16.77 -4.72 -1.95
C ILE A 117 15.59 -4.89 -2.90
N PRO A 118 15.63 -4.34 -4.12
CA PRO A 118 14.61 -4.61 -5.13
C PRO A 118 14.65 -6.07 -5.60
N GLY A 119 13.48 -6.70 -5.73
CA GLY A 119 13.38 -8.09 -6.18
C GLY A 119 12.09 -8.45 -6.90
N ASP A 120 12.06 -9.65 -7.44
CA ASP A 120 11.06 -10.16 -8.39
C ASP A 120 9.84 -10.85 -7.75
N SER A 121 9.78 -10.85 -6.41
CA SER A 121 8.77 -11.58 -5.64
C SER A 121 8.37 -10.81 -4.38
N THR A 122 7.10 -10.89 -4.03
CA THR A 122 6.57 -10.43 -2.73
C THR A 122 6.73 -11.50 -1.64
N ASN A 123 7.08 -12.75 -2.01
CA ASN A 123 7.33 -13.84 -1.07
C ASN A 123 8.81 -13.86 -0.67
N PRO A 124 9.15 -13.60 0.62
CA PRO A 124 10.54 -13.54 1.07
C PRO A 124 11.35 -14.82 0.81
N THR A 125 10.71 -15.99 0.78
CA THR A 125 11.40 -17.28 0.59
C THR A 125 11.68 -17.61 -0.89
N LYS A 126 11.03 -16.91 -1.82
CA LYS A 126 11.20 -17.06 -3.27
C LYS A 126 11.68 -15.76 -3.90
N PHE A 127 12.51 -15.02 -3.18
CA PHE A 127 12.93 -13.68 -3.55
C PHE A 127 14.27 -13.72 -4.29
N SER A 128 14.32 -13.14 -5.49
CA SER A 128 15.58 -12.89 -6.20
C SER A 128 15.78 -11.39 -6.42
N ARG A 129 16.99 -10.89 -6.16
CA ARG A 129 17.34 -9.50 -6.43
C ARG A 129 17.23 -9.20 -7.92
N VAL A 130 16.55 -8.10 -8.26
CA VAL A 130 16.60 -7.53 -9.60
C VAL A 130 17.79 -6.58 -9.68
N GLN A 131 18.86 -7.03 -10.34
CA GLN A 131 20.06 -6.21 -10.55
C GLN A 131 19.76 -5.05 -11.51
N GLY A 132 20.38 -3.89 -11.26
CA GLY A 132 20.19 -2.69 -12.08
C GLY A 132 18.96 -1.84 -11.71
N VAL A 133 18.29 -2.16 -10.60
CA VAL A 133 17.18 -1.36 -10.04
C VAL A 133 17.61 -0.81 -8.68
N GLY A 134 17.38 0.49 -8.48
CA GLY A 134 17.61 1.18 -7.21
C GLY A 134 16.31 1.58 -6.54
N VAL A 135 16.38 1.94 -5.26
CA VAL A 135 15.30 2.61 -4.53
C VAL A 135 15.52 4.11 -4.60
N SER A 136 14.53 4.86 -5.11
CA SER A 136 14.57 6.32 -5.25
C SER A 136 13.82 7.05 -4.13
N ALA A 137 12.82 6.41 -3.52
CA ALA A 137 12.08 6.98 -2.39
C ALA A 137 11.51 5.89 -1.48
N ILE A 138 11.31 6.23 -0.20
CA ILE A 138 10.58 5.43 0.78
C ILE A 138 9.27 6.14 1.10
N ILE A 139 8.20 5.37 1.26
CA ILE A 139 6.85 5.86 1.51
C ILE A 139 6.37 5.20 2.81
N ASP A 140 6.26 6.03 3.86
CA ASP A 140 5.67 5.63 5.13
C ASP A 140 4.15 5.78 5.06
N ILE A 141 3.43 4.69 5.36
CA ILE A 141 1.97 4.66 5.33
C ILE A 141 1.48 4.68 6.78
N LYS A 142 0.85 5.78 7.16
CA LYS A 142 0.23 5.93 8.47
C LYS A 142 -1.15 5.26 8.46
N ILE A 143 -1.33 4.28 9.34
CA ILE A 143 -2.58 3.55 9.58
C ILE A 143 -2.99 3.68 11.04
#